data_AF-A0A9W5AY61-F1
#
_entry.id   AF-A0A9W5AY61-F1
#
_cell.length_a   1.000
_cell.length_b   1.000
_cell.length_c   1.000
_cell.angle_alpha   90.00
_cell.angle_beta   90.00
_cell.angle_gamma   90.00
#
_symmetry.space_group_name_H-M   'P 1'
#
loop_
_entity.id
_entity.type
_entity.pdbx_description
1 polymer ?
#
loop_
_entity_poly.entity_id
_entity_poly.type
_entity_poly.pdbx_seq_one_letter_code
_entity_poly.pdbx_strand_id
1 'polypeptide(L)'
;MKQIVALGFVAIALAGCETSGEARPKVSVNSLPEYAEHQKCLGRQSAIYSKAEGSPLELGIIASSACNSTRYALYEAISKIESRAFAQGYLNESQKEEPKMIAGVIAKVKAGQDPF
;
A
#
# COMPACT_ATOMS: atom_id res chain seq x y z
N MET A 1 45.38 -32.00 42.62
CA MET A 1 45.76 -32.29 41.22
C MET A 1 44.62 -33.05 40.57
N LYS A 2 44.14 -32.60 39.38
CA LYS A 2 43.38 -33.37 38.36
C LYS A 2 41.97 -33.85 38.78
N GLN A 3 40.85 -33.60 38.10
CA GLN A 3 40.52 -33.02 36.79
C GLN A 3 39.11 -32.39 36.83
N ILE A 4 38.95 -31.35 36.03
CA ILE A 4 37.67 -30.77 35.57
C ILE A 4 37.00 -31.78 34.63
N VAL A 5 35.67 -31.86 34.65
CA VAL A 5 34.75 -32.01 33.49
C VAL A 5 33.40 -32.53 34.01
N ALA A 6 32.40 -31.66 34.03
CA ALA A 6 30.99 -32.05 33.92
C ALA A 6 30.25 -30.86 33.31
N LEU A 7 30.20 -30.85 31.97
CA LEU A 7 29.34 -29.99 31.18
C LEU A 7 27.87 -30.28 31.57
N GLY A 8 27.20 -29.30 32.15
CA GLY A 8 25.74 -29.29 32.33
C GLY A 8 25.09 -28.36 31.30
N PHE A 9 25.09 -28.77 30.03
CA PHE A 9 24.27 -28.15 28.99
C PHE A 9 22.87 -28.76 29.06
N VAL A 10 21.90 -28.04 29.65
CA VAL A 10 20.48 -28.29 29.41
C VAL A 10 19.92 -27.03 28.75
N ALA A 11 20.19 -26.92 27.45
CA ALA A 11 19.60 -25.93 26.59
C ALA A 11 18.13 -26.31 26.36
N ILE A 12 17.27 -25.47 26.94
CA ILE A 12 15.88 -25.19 26.62
C ILE A 12 15.43 -25.80 25.28
N ALA A 13 14.67 -26.89 25.35
CA ALA A 13 13.96 -27.49 24.22
C ALA A 13 12.70 -26.66 23.85
N LEU A 14 12.89 -25.38 23.55
CA LEU A 14 11.92 -24.53 22.85
C LEU A 14 12.59 -23.96 21.58
N ALA A 15 13.18 -24.83 20.78
CA ALA A 15 13.10 -24.65 19.34
C ALA A 15 11.73 -25.26 18.97
N GLY A 16 10.65 -24.48 19.04
CA GLY A 16 10.47 -23.40 18.09
C GLY A 16 10.26 -24.08 16.74
N CYS A 17 9.00 -24.33 16.39
CA CYS A 17 8.62 -24.70 15.04
C CYS A 17 9.05 -23.53 14.15
N GLU A 18 10.30 -23.54 13.70
CA GLU A 18 10.81 -22.59 12.74
C GLU A 18 10.09 -22.94 11.45
N THR A 19 8.95 -22.27 11.22
CA THR A 19 8.36 -22.15 9.90
C THR A 19 9.44 -21.53 9.01
N SER A 20 10.24 -22.41 8.44
CA SER A 20 11.14 -22.16 7.32
C SER A 20 10.27 -21.91 6.09
N GLY A 21 9.43 -20.89 6.16
CA GLY A 21 8.87 -20.28 4.97
C GLY A 21 10.03 -19.49 4.38
N GLU A 22 10.55 -19.93 3.24
CA GLU A 22 11.46 -19.12 2.44
C GLU A 22 10.95 -17.67 2.44
N ALA A 23 11.77 -16.76 2.98
CA ALA A 23 11.48 -15.35 2.92
C ALA A 23 11.49 -14.96 1.44
N ARG A 24 10.31 -14.97 0.83
CA ARG A 24 10.13 -14.44 -0.53
C ARG A 24 10.75 -13.04 -0.52
N PRO A 25 11.59 -12.70 -1.51
CA PRO A 25 12.18 -11.36 -1.56
C PRO A 25 11.04 -10.36 -1.48
N LYS A 26 11.10 -9.49 -0.47
CA LYS A 26 10.02 -8.55 -0.14
C LYS A 26 9.98 -7.48 -1.23
N VAL A 27 9.30 -7.77 -2.33
CA VAL A 27 9.11 -6.80 -3.43
C VAL A 27 8.20 -5.69 -2.90
N SER A 28 8.73 -4.47 -2.82
CA SER A 28 7.96 -3.33 -2.36
C SER A 28 6.86 -3.00 -3.36
N VAL A 29 5.62 -2.79 -2.89
CA VAL A 29 4.48 -2.37 -3.73
C VAL A 29 4.83 -1.14 -4.57
N ASN A 30 5.62 -0.22 -4.02
CA ASN A 30 6.01 1.02 -4.68
C ASN A 30 6.96 0.82 -5.87
N SER A 31 7.57 -0.36 -5.99
CA SER A 31 8.44 -0.72 -7.12
C SER A 31 7.67 -1.30 -8.31
N LEU A 32 6.37 -1.58 -8.14
CA LEU A 32 5.53 -2.10 -9.21
C LEU A 32 5.25 -1.01 -10.26
N PRO A 33 5.33 -1.32 -11.57
CA PRO A 33 4.95 -0.36 -12.60
C PRO A 33 3.47 0.04 -12.48
N GLU A 34 2.60 -0.88 -12.06
CA GLU A 34 1.17 -0.61 -11.82
C GLU A 34 0.95 0.40 -10.69
N TYR A 35 1.86 0.46 -9.70
CA TYR A 35 1.80 1.46 -8.65
C TYR A 35 2.05 2.86 -9.24
N ALA A 36 3.09 2.99 -10.06
CA ALA A 36 3.40 4.25 -10.74
C ALA A 36 2.26 4.71 -11.66
N GLU A 37 1.67 3.79 -12.44
CA GLU A 37 0.52 4.11 -13.30
C GLU A 37 -0.72 4.49 -12.49
N HIS A 38 -0.95 3.84 -11.36
CA HIS A 38 -2.04 4.21 -10.47
C HIS A 38 -1.84 5.61 -9.87
N GLN A 39 -0.65 5.93 -9.37
CA GLN A 39 -0.32 7.27 -8.86
C GLN A 39 -0.45 8.35 -9.94
N LYS A 40 -0.01 8.07 -11.17
CA LYS A 40 -0.21 8.98 -12.32
C LYS A 40 -1.70 9.22 -12.59
N CYS A 41 -2.51 8.17 -12.52
CA CYS A 41 -3.96 8.32 -12.66
C CYS A 41 -4.52 9.25 -11.58
N LEU A 42 -4.23 8.99 -10.31
CA LEU A 42 -4.72 9.81 -9.19
C LEU A 42 -4.30 11.28 -9.35
N GLY A 43 -3.03 11.53 -9.69
CA GLY A 43 -2.53 12.89 -9.94
C GLY A 43 -3.17 13.59 -11.14
N ARG A 44 -3.45 12.84 -12.23
CA ARG A 44 -4.16 13.38 -13.38
C ARG A 44 -5.60 13.73 -13.02
N GLN A 45 -6.29 12.85 -12.30
CA GLN A 45 -7.69 13.08 -11.94
C GLN A 45 -7.82 14.21 -10.92
N SER A 46 -6.93 14.33 -9.95
CA SER A 46 -6.93 15.48 -9.03
C SER A 46 -6.73 16.81 -9.78
N ALA A 47 -5.84 16.85 -10.79
CA ALA A 47 -5.63 18.03 -11.62
C ALA A 47 -6.86 18.39 -12.49
N ILE A 48 -7.57 17.40 -13.02
CA ILE A 48 -8.80 17.62 -13.81
C ILE A 48 -9.93 18.11 -12.89
N TYR A 49 -10.22 17.37 -11.82
CA TYR A 49 -11.37 17.62 -10.96
C TYR A 49 -11.17 18.81 -10.01
N SER A 50 -9.94 19.26 -9.76
CA SER A 50 -9.71 20.51 -9.02
C SER A 50 -10.35 21.74 -9.68
N LYS A 51 -10.46 21.72 -11.01
CA LYS A 51 -11.04 22.79 -11.83
C LYS A 51 -12.54 22.65 -12.04
N ALA A 52 -13.12 21.50 -11.70
CA ALA A 52 -14.54 21.24 -11.84
C ALA A 52 -15.35 21.95 -10.74
N GLU A 53 -16.60 22.32 -11.03
CA GLU A 53 -17.53 22.81 -10.02
C GLU A 53 -18.03 21.67 -9.13
N GLY A 54 -18.21 21.93 -7.84
CA GLY A 54 -18.69 20.95 -6.88
C GLY A 54 -17.89 20.89 -5.57
N SER A 55 -18.37 20.06 -4.65
CA SER A 55 -17.71 19.82 -3.37
C SER A 55 -16.40 19.05 -3.55
N PRO A 56 -15.29 19.44 -2.89
CA PRO A 56 -14.04 18.68 -2.94
C PRO A 56 -14.21 17.20 -2.58
N LEU A 57 -15.11 16.88 -1.65
CA LEU A 57 -15.35 15.51 -1.22
C LEU A 57 -16.01 14.66 -2.32
N GLU A 58 -17.04 15.22 -2.98
CA GLU A 58 -17.71 14.56 -4.09
C GLU A 58 -16.75 14.37 -5.27
N LEU A 59 -16.01 15.43 -5.60
CA LEU A 59 -15.01 15.41 -6.65
C LEU A 59 -13.87 14.42 -6.34
N GLY A 60 -13.48 14.27 -5.08
CA GLY A 60 -12.49 13.28 -4.65
C GLY A 60 -12.97 11.84 -4.85
N ILE A 61 -14.22 11.54 -4.53
CA ILE A 61 -14.84 10.23 -4.78
C ILE A 61 -14.88 9.92 -6.28
N ILE A 62 -15.31 10.88 -7.10
CA ILE A 62 -15.39 10.71 -8.56
C ILE A 62 -13.99 10.51 -9.15
N ALA A 63 -13.03 11.37 -8.78
CA ALA A 63 -11.66 11.31 -9.25
C ALA A 63 -10.96 9.99 -8.88
N SER A 64 -11.14 9.52 -7.64
CA SER A 64 -10.63 8.22 -7.20
C SER A 64 -11.28 7.06 -7.97
N SER A 65 -12.60 7.13 -8.20
CA SER A 65 -13.33 6.09 -8.93
C SER A 65 -12.92 5.98 -10.40
N ALA A 66 -12.53 7.10 -11.02
CA ALA A 66 -11.99 7.11 -12.37
C ALA A 66 -10.67 6.32 -12.52
N CYS A 67 -9.99 6.03 -11.40
CA CYS A 67 -8.77 5.21 -11.34
C CYS A 67 -9.03 3.75 -10.93
N ASN A 68 -10.27 3.28 -10.95
CA ASN A 68 -10.59 1.88 -10.62
C ASN A 68 -9.82 0.87 -11.49
N SER A 69 -9.67 1.13 -12.79
CA SER A 69 -8.96 0.22 -13.70
C SER A 69 -7.48 0.03 -13.30
N THR A 70 -6.77 1.12 -13.03
CA THR A 70 -5.37 1.06 -12.57
C THR A 70 -5.27 0.51 -11.15
N ARG A 71 -6.28 0.73 -10.29
CA ARG A 71 -6.34 0.14 -8.95
C ARG A 71 -6.47 -1.39 -9.02
N TYR A 72 -7.32 -1.90 -9.90
CA TYR A 72 -7.47 -3.35 -10.10
C TYR A 72 -6.22 -3.97 -10.72
N ALA A 73 -5.57 -3.30 -11.68
CA ALA A 73 -4.28 -3.75 -12.21
C ALA A 73 -3.20 -3.83 -11.12
N LEU A 74 -3.14 -2.82 -10.25
CA LEU A 74 -2.25 -2.83 -9.08
C LEU A 74 -2.60 -3.95 -8.09
N TYR A 75 -3.88 -4.19 -7.82
CA TYR A 75 -4.32 -5.33 -7.01
C TYR A 75 -3.83 -6.66 -7.59
N GLU A 76 -3.98 -6.88 -8.90
CA GLU A 76 -3.51 -8.10 -9.55
C GLU A 76 -1.99 -8.24 -9.45
N ALA A 77 -1.24 -7.15 -9.67
CA ALA A 77 0.21 -7.14 -9.54
C ALA A 77 0.67 -7.47 -8.11
N ILE A 78 0.07 -6.83 -7.11
CA ILE A 78 0.34 -7.12 -5.69
C ILE A 78 0.01 -8.59 -5.38
N SER A 79 -1.10 -9.11 -5.90
CA SER A 79 -1.50 -10.50 -5.64
C SER A 79 -0.54 -11.55 -6.23
N LYS A 80 0.32 -11.17 -7.17
CA LYS A 80 1.35 -12.03 -7.78
C LYS A 80 2.65 -12.05 -6.96
N ILE A 81 2.98 -10.95 -6.28
CA ILE A 81 4.21 -10.83 -5.49
C ILE A 81 3.99 -11.11 -3.99
N GLU A 82 2.78 -10.85 -3.50
CA GLU A 82 2.33 -11.01 -2.11
C GLU A 82 1.13 -11.98 -2.06
N SER A 83 0.45 -12.06 -0.92
CA SER A 83 -0.80 -12.84 -0.81
C SER A 83 -2.01 -12.09 -1.38
N ARG A 84 -3.02 -12.81 -1.87
CA ARG A 84 -4.33 -12.23 -2.22
C ARG A 84 -4.98 -11.51 -1.05
N ALA A 85 -4.79 -12.01 0.18
CA ALA A 85 -5.30 -11.35 1.38
C ALA A 85 -4.66 -9.98 1.59
N PHE A 86 -3.34 -9.87 1.40
CA PHE A 86 -2.63 -8.59 1.44
C PHE A 86 -3.12 -7.66 0.33
N ALA A 87 -3.22 -8.15 -0.92
CA ALA A 87 -3.74 -7.38 -2.04
C ALA A 87 -5.15 -6.84 -1.77
N GLN A 88 -6.04 -7.65 -1.20
CA GLN A 88 -7.40 -7.24 -0.83
C GLN A 88 -7.38 -6.18 0.27
N GLY A 89 -6.52 -6.33 1.29
CA GLY A 89 -6.33 -5.32 2.32
C GLY A 89 -5.88 -3.99 1.73
N TYR A 90 -4.91 -4.02 0.82
CA TYR A 90 -4.43 -2.84 0.09
C TYR A 90 -5.56 -2.19 -0.72
N LEU A 91 -6.32 -2.97 -1.49
CA LEU A 91 -7.45 -2.48 -2.28
C LEU A 91 -8.51 -1.80 -1.41
N ASN A 92 -8.88 -2.43 -0.30
CA ASN A 92 -9.89 -1.92 0.62
C ASN A 92 -9.47 -0.59 1.26
N GLU A 93 -8.19 -0.47 1.63
CA GLU A 93 -7.67 0.76 2.23
C GLU A 93 -7.55 1.88 1.18
N SER A 94 -7.03 1.54 0.00
CA SER A 94 -6.94 2.45 -1.14
C SER A 94 -8.29 3.08 -1.50
N GLN A 95 -9.35 2.27 -1.54
CA GLN A 95 -10.72 2.77 -1.82
C GLN A 95 -11.27 3.73 -0.76
N LYS A 96 -10.75 3.69 0.48
CA LYS A 96 -11.18 4.59 1.56
C LYS A 96 -10.34 5.85 1.61
N GLU A 97 -9.03 5.73 1.42
CA GLU A 97 -8.08 6.81 1.65
C GLU A 97 -7.88 7.68 0.41
N GLU A 98 -7.86 7.11 -0.80
CA GLU A 98 -7.65 7.88 -2.02
C GLU A 98 -8.70 8.97 -2.27
N PRO A 99 -10.02 8.72 -2.06
CA PRO A 99 -11.02 9.78 -2.19
C PRO A 99 -10.73 10.96 -1.26
N LYS A 100 -10.31 10.69 -0.01
CA LYS A 100 -10.01 11.72 0.99
C LYS A 100 -8.75 12.49 0.63
N MET A 101 -7.70 11.79 0.21
CA MET A 101 -6.45 12.40 -0.23
C MET A 101 -6.68 13.31 -1.44
N ILE A 102 -7.39 12.84 -2.46
CA ILE A 102 -7.70 13.64 -3.64
C ILE A 102 -8.61 14.83 -3.27
N ALA A 103 -9.63 14.62 -2.42
CA ALA A 103 -10.48 15.70 -1.94
C ALA A 103 -9.66 16.80 -1.24
N GLY A 104 -8.68 16.42 -0.41
CA GLY A 104 -7.77 17.35 0.25
C GLY A 104 -6.94 18.16 -0.74
N VAL A 105 -6.38 17.49 -1.77
CA VAL A 105 -5.65 18.16 -2.86
C VAL A 105 -6.55 19.15 -3.60
N ILE A 106 -7.77 18.73 -3.97
CA ILE A 106 -8.74 19.59 -4.65
C ILE A 106 -9.10 20.81 -3.79
N ALA A 107 -9.32 20.61 -2.49
CA ALA A 107 -9.62 21.70 -1.56
C ALA A 107 -8.47 22.72 -1.48
N LYS A 108 -7.22 22.25 -1.37
CA LYS A 108 -6.02 23.12 -1.39
C LYS A 108 -5.95 23.95 -2.67
N VAL A 109 -6.11 23.32 -3.84
CA VAL A 109 -6.07 24.01 -5.13
C VAL A 109 -7.17 25.06 -5.24
N LYS A 110 -8.40 24.73 -4.83
CA LYS A 110 -9.53 25.68 -4.83
C LYS A 110 -9.32 26.86 -3.88
N ALA A 111 -8.58 26.65 -2.79
CA ALA A 111 -8.18 27.69 -1.85
C ALA A 111 -6.96 28.51 -2.33
N GLY A 112 -6.40 28.22 -3.52
CA GLY A 112 -5.20 28.88 -4.04
C GLY A 112 -3.91 28.48 -3.31
N GLN A 113 -3.91 27.33 -2.63
CA GLN A 113 -2.75 26.81 -1.89
C GLN A 113 -1.98 25.80 -2.73
N ASP A 114 -0.71 25.56 -2.36
CA ASP A 114 0.08 24.48 -2.95
C ASP A 114 -0.56 23.12 -2.63
N PRO A 115 -0.92 22.30 -3.63
CA PRO A 115 -1.48 20.97 -3.42
C PRO A 115 -0.54 20.02 -2.66
N PHE A 116 0.78 20.26 -2.68
CA PHE A 116 1.78 19.39 -2.06
C PHE A 116 2.30 20.00 -0.75
#